data_AF-A0A4Q3AT96-F1
#
_entry.id   AF-A0A4Q3AT96-F1
#
_cell.length_a   1.000
_cell.length_b   1.000
_cell.length_c   1.000
_cell.angle_alpha   90.00
_cell.angle_beta   90.00
_cell.angle_gamma   90.00
#
_symmetry.space_group_name_H-M   'P 1'
#
loop_
_entity.id
_entity.type
_entity.pdbx_description
1 polymer ?
#
loop_
_entity_poly.entity_id
_entity_poly.type
_entity_poly.pdbx_seq_one_letter_code
_entity_poly.pdbx_strand_id
1 'polypeptide(L)'
;MLKHFKPLRFAEVQEIAKGSTVKYPSFFLSFDDGLRSFYEVAAPVLQRKGIEAACFVNSSCIDNKALFFRYKASLLIEELSVKNISPGKIS
;
A
#
# COMPACT_ATOMS: atom_id res chain seq x y z
N MET A 1 -2.00 -15.30 9.77
CA MET A 1 -0.85 -15.17 8.84
C MET A 1 0.44 -15.71 9.43
N LEU A 2 1.07 -15.08 10.44
CA LEU A 2 2.38 -15.50 10.99
C LEU A 2 2.43 -16.91 11.61
N LYS A 3 1.27 -17.50 11.93
CA LYS A 3 1.16 -18.90 12.37
C LYS A 3 1.40 -19.92 11.25
N HIS A 4 1.23 -19.51 9.99
CA HIS A 4 1.23 -20.40 8.82
C HIS A 4 2.22 -19.96 7.73
N PHE A 5 2.59 -18.68 7.68
CA PHE A 5 3.54 -18.15 6.70
C PHE A 5 4.67 -17.40 7.40
N LYS A 6 5.89 -17.57 6.87
CA LYS A 6 7.07 -16.87 7.37
C LYS A 6 7.29 -15.56 6.60
N PRO A 7 7.43 -14.40 7.29
CA PRO A 7 7.84 -13.17 6.64
C PRO A 7 9.28 -13.31 6.15
N LEU A 8 9.52 -12.90 4.91
CA LEU A 8 10.86 -12.80 4.35
C LEU A 8 11.48 -11.46 4.71
N ARG A 9 12.80 -11.45 4.82
CA ARG A 9 13.62 -10.24 4.82
C ARG A 9 13.90 -9.80 3.39
N PHE A 10 14.21 -8.52 3.19
CA PHE A 10 14.51 -7.99 1.87
C PHE A 10 15.69 -8.74 1.21
N ALA A 11 16.72 -9.08 2.00
CA ALA A 11 17.85 -9.88 1.52
C ALA A 11 17.42 -11.27 0.99
N GLU A 12 16.47 -11.94 1.66
CA GLU A 12 15.95 -13.23 1.20
C GLU A 12 15.18 -13.06 -0.13
N VAL A 13 14.41 -11.97 -0.28
CA VAL A 13 13.74 -11.63 -1.53
C VAL A 13 14.73 -11.42 -2.67
N GLN A 14 15.85 -10.75 -2.41
CA GLN A 14 16.90 -10.53 -3.42
C GLN A 14 17.52 -11.85 -3.89
N GLU A 15 17.77 -12.80 -2.99
CA GLU A 15 18.30 -14.11 -3.35
C GLU A 15 17.28 -14.95 -4.13
N ILE A 16 16.00 -14.85 -3.79
CA ILE A 16 14.92 -15.51 -4.55
C ILE A 16 14.82 -14.93 -5.96
N ALA A 17 14.93 -13.60 -6.10
CA ALA A 17 14.94 -12.95 -7.41
C ALA A 17 16.11 -13.39 -8.30
N LYS A 18 17.22 -13.87 -7.71
CA LYS A 18 18.37 -14.46 -8.41
C LYS A 18 18.21 -15.96 -8.71
N GLY A 19 17.09 -16.57 -8.34
CA GLY A 19 16.78 -17.98 -8.62
C GLY A 19 16.84 -18.91 -7.41
N SER A 20 17.09 -18.40 -6.19
CA SER A 20 16.97 -19.22 -4.97
C SER A 20 15.53 -19.63 -4.72
N THR A 21 15.33 -20.80 -4.11
CA THR A 21 13.99 -21.31 -3.77
C THR A 21 13.70 -21.20 -2.28
N VAL A 22 12.42 -21.05 -1.94
CA VAL A 22 11.95 -21.02 -0.55
C VAL A 22 11.28 -22.35 -0.21
N LYS A 23 11.71 -22.97 0.89
CA LYS A 23 11.25 -24.31 1.30
C LYS A 23 9.95 -24.31 2.11
N TYR A 24 9.41 -23.14 2.43
CA TYR A 24 8.28 -22.96 3.33
C TYR A 24 7.35 -21.85 2.82
N PRO A 25 6.03 -21.92 3.09
CA PRO A 25 5.10 -20.86 2.73
C PRO A 25 5.56 -19.52 3.31
N SER A 26 5.79 -18.55 2.43
CA SER A 26 6.43 -17.28 2.78
C SER A 26 5.76 -16.10 2.11
N PHE A 27 5.97 -14.92 2.68
CA PHE A 27 5.48 -13.67 2.11
C PHE A 27 6.47 -12.55 2.34
N PHE A 28 6.42 -11.54 1.47
CA PHE A 28 7.05 -10.24 1.68
C PHE A 28 5.98 -9.18 1.45
N LEU A 29 5.82 -8.25 2.40
CA LEU A 29 4.80 -7.21 2.28
C LEU A 29 5.34 -6.04 1.48
N SER A 30 4.57 -5.58 0.50
CA SER A 30 4.78 -4.32 -0.19
C SER A 30 3.57 -3.41 -0.01
N PHE A 31 3.83 -2.11 0.05
CA PHE A 31 2.82 -1.06 0.11
C PHE A 31 3.10 -0.06 -1.01
N ASP A 32 2.09 0.23 -1.82
CA ASP A 32 2.19 1.15 -2.94
C ASP A 32 1.70 2.56 -2.58
N ASP A 33 1.83 3.48 -3.52
CA ASP A 33 1.37 4.88 -3.47
C ASP A 33 1.99 5.80 -2.41
N GLY A 34 2.75 5.27 -1.45
CA GLY A 34 3.48 6.07 -0.46
C GLY A 34 2.58 6.91 0.45
N LEU A 35 1.36 6.43 0.74
CA LEU A 35 0.39 7.15 1.57
C LEU A 35 0.88 7.32 3.01
N ARG A 36 0.46 8.42 3.65
CA ARG A 36 0.72 8.71 5.07
C ARG A 36 0.26 7.58 6.02
N SER A 37 -0.81 6.87 5.66
CA SER A 37 -1.31 5.72 6.43
C SER A 37 -0.28 4.58 6.57
N PHE A 38 0.64 4.44 5.62
CA PHE A 38 1.76 3.51 5.78
C PHE A 38 2.60 3.88 7.01
N TYR A 39 2.99 5.16 7.12
CA TYR A 39 3.80 5.64 8.25
C TYR A 39 3.04 5.60 9.58
N GLU A 40 1.77 5.97 9.59
CA GLU A 40 1.00 6.09 10.83
C GLU A 40 0.41 4.78 11.34
N VAL A 41 0.12 3.83 10.45
CA VAL A 41 -0.61 2.60 10.80
C VAL A 41 0.24 1.36 10.51
N ALA A 42 0.71 1.19 9.28
CA ALA A 42 1.38 -0.04 8.87
C ALA A 42 2.78 -0.19 9.50
N ALA A 43 3.62 0.83 9.38
CA ALA A 43 5.01 0.80 9.85
C ALA A 43 5.14 0.50 11.35
N PRO A 44 4.35 1.10 12.27
CA PRO A 44 4.41 0.76 13.68
C PRO A 44 4.01 -0.70 13.96
N VAL A 45 3.03 -1.24 13.24
CA VAL A 45 2.62 -2.65 13.39
C VAL A 45 3.72 -3.60 12.91
N LEU A 46 4.33 -3.30 11.76
CA LEU A 46 5.43 -4.07 11.18
C LEU A 46 6.65 -4.07 12.11
N GLN A 47 7.00 -2.90 12.66
CA GLN A 47 8.11 -2.74 13.60
C GLN A 47 7.87 -3.55 14.88
N ARG A 48 6.69 -3.46 15.50
CA ARG A 48 6.34 -4.27 16.68
C ARG A 48 6.39 -5.77 16.43
N LYS A 49 6.16 -6.21 15.18
CA LYS A 49 6.18 -7.62 14.78
C LYS A 49 7.53 -8.08 14.23
N GLY A 50 8.51 -7.19 14.08
CA GLY A 50 9.81 -7.50 13.48
C GLY A 50 9.72 -7.93 12.01
N ILE A 51 8.75 -7.40 11.26
CA ILE A 51 8.50 -7.76 9.86
C ILE A 51 9.09 -6.68 8.95
N GLU A 52 9.95 -7.08 8.02
CA GLU A 52 10.42 -6.20 6.94
C GLU A 52 9.35 -6.09 5.84
N ALA A 53 9.27 -4.90 5.23
CA ALA A 53 8.37 -4.61 4.14
C ALA A 53 8.98 -3.55 3.21
N ALA A 54 8.53 -3.49 1.97
CA ALA A 54 8.82 -2.39 1.06
C ALA A 54 7.65 -1.39 1.05
N CYS A 55 7.97 -0.10 1.02
CA CYS A 55 7.00 0.95 0.69
C CYS A 55 7.50 1.70 -0.54
N PHE A 56 6.73 1.63 -1.63
CA PHE A 56 7.03 2.31 -2.88
C PHE A 56 6.39 3.68 -2.86
N VAL A 57 7.22 4.71 -2.84
CA VAL A 57 6.80 6.11 -2.83
C VAL A 57 6.86 6.71 -4.23
N ASN A 58 5.81 7.43 -4.63
CA ASN A 58 5.88 8.25 -5.84
C ASN A 58 6.48 9.61 -5.46
N SER A 59 7.74 9.84 -5.86
CA SER A 59 8.48 11.06 -5.52
C SER A 59 7.76 12.36 -5.87
N SER A 60 6.97 12.38 -6.95
CA SER A 60 6.19 13.57 -7.36
C SER A 60 4.98 13.87 -6.46
N CYS A 61 4.52 12.89 -5.69
CA CYS A 61 3.40 13.00 -4.76
C CYS A 61 3.83 13.15 -3.29
N ILE A 62 5.13 13.04 -3.00
CA ILE A 62 5.68 13.30 -1.67
C ILE A 62 5.45 14.78 -1.33
N ASP A 63 5.20 15.07 -0.05
CA ASP A 63 4.98 16.43 0.47
C ASP A 63 3.66 17.10 0.00
N ASN A 64 2.66 16.29 -0.39
CA ASN A 64 1.34 16.75 -0.85
C ASN A 64 1.36 17.68 -2.08
N LYS A 65 2.48 17.73 -2.81
CA LYS A 65 2.60 18.57 -4.01
C LYS A 65 1.72 18.09 -5.16
N ALA A 66 1.40 16.80 -5.17
CA ALA A 66 0.43 16.21 -6.08
C ALA A 66 -0.27 15.02 -5.41
N LEU A 67 -1.55 14.84 -5.74
CA LEU A 67 -2.31 13.64 -5.39
C LEU A 67 -2.48 12.78 -6.64
N PHE A 68 -2.24 11.47 -6.52
CA PHE A 68 -2.46 10.54 -7.62
C PHE A 68 -3.90 10.60 -8.12
N PHE A 69 -4.09 10.61 -9.44
CA PHE A 69 -5.37 10.97 -10.05
C PHE A 69 -6.53 10.07 -9.62
N ARG A 70 -6.26 8.80 -9.30
CA ARG A 70 -7.28 7.86 -8.81
C ARG A 70 -7.83 8.27 -7.45
N TYR A 71 -7.00 8.80 -6.56
CA TYR A 71 -7.48 9.32 -5.28
C TYR A 71 -8.33 10.57 -5.45
N LYS A 72 -7.99 11.45 -6.42
CA LYS A 72 -8.87 12.57 -6.77
C LYS A 72 -10.24 12.08 -7.25
N ALA A 73 -10.28 11.05 -8.10
CA ALA A 73 -11.52 10.46 -8.56
C ALA A 73 -12.31 9.82 -7.40
N SER A 74 -11.65 9.09 -6.50
CA SER A 74 -12.30 8.50 -5.32
C SER A 74 -12.91 9.55 -4.40
N LEU A 75 -12.20 10.66 -4.13
CA LEU A 75 -12.72 11.78 -3.34
C LEU A 75 -13.94 12.42 -4.00
N LEU A 76 -13.93 12.58 -5.33
CA LEU A 76 -15.08 13.10 -6.07
C LEU A 76 -16.27 12.15 -5.99
N ILE A 77 -16.05 10.84 -6.14
CA ILE A 77 -17.11 9.83 -6.03
C ILE A 77 -17.68 9.82 -4.61
N GLU A 78 -16.83 9.85 -3.59
CA GLU A 78 -17.23 9.92 -2.18
C GLU A 78 -18.10 11.15 -1.93
N GLU A 79 -17.63 12.33 -2.32
CA GLU A 79 -18.36 13.59 -2.19
C GLU A 79 -19.73 13.54 -2.90
N LEU A 80 -19.79 13.02 -4.13
CA LEU A 80 -21.04 12.87 -4.89
C LEU A 80 -22.01 11.87 -4.24
N SER A 81 -21.48 10.77 -3.70
CA SER A 81 -22.26 9.74 -3.00
C SER A 81 -22.83 10.24 -1.68
N VAL A 82 -22.06 11.04 -0.93
CA VAL A 82 -22.50 11.65 0.34
C VAL A 82 -23.55 12.73 0.07
N LYS A 83 -23.42 13.47 -1.05
CA LYS A 83 -24.33 14.56 -1.39
C LYS A 83 -25.68 14.14 -1.99
N ASN A 84 -25.94 12.84 -2.24
CA ASN A 84 -27.16 12.39 -2.93
C ASN A 84 -27.52 13.30 -4.11
N ILE A 85 -26.53 13.61 -4.97
CA ILE A 85 -26.83 14.38 -6.16
C ILE A 85 -27.61 13.46 -7.09
N SER A 86 -28.93 13.61 -7.08
CA SER A 86 -29.79 13.00 -8.08
C SER A 86 -29.31 13.43 -9.45
N PRO A 87 -29.19 12.52 -10.43
CA PRO A 87 -28.79 12.89 -11.78
C PRO A 87 -29.78 13.93 -12.31
N GLY A 88 -29.34 15.19 -12.32
CA GLY A 88 -30.11 16.32 -12.76
C GLY A 88 -30.41 16.15 -14.24
N LYS A 89 -31.70 16.22 -14.59
CA LYS A 89 -32.24 16.31 -15.94
C LYS A 89 -31.32 17.16 -16.82
N ILE A 90 -30.79 16.55 -17.87
CA ILE A 90 -30.22 17.25 -19.00
C ILE A 90 -31.44 17.77 -19.79
N SER A 91 -31.73 19.06 -19.67
CA SER A 91 -32.63 19.79 -20.58
C SER A 91 -31.86 20.27 -21.80
#